data_AF-A0A942AZR7-F1
#
_entry.id   AF-A0A942AZR7-F1
#
_cell.length_a   1.000
_cell.length_b   1.000
_cell.length_c   1.000
_cell.angle_alpha   90.00
_cell.angle_beta   90.00
_cell.angle_gamma   90.00
#
_symmetry.space_group_name_H-M   'P 1'
#
loop_
_entity.id
_entity.type
_entity.pdbx_description
1 polymer ?
#
loop_
_entity_poly.entity_id
_entity_poly.type
_entity_poly.pdbx_seq_one_letter_code
_entity_poly.pdbx_strand_id
1 'polypeptide(L)'
;MSALLAAVLFCACVFLGNGKARVLRVRRQTLTAMEDDIRRLAERMELRPAPIAVLIMQFAPRTEAFWEIFGEKLGGEAPITELWKEAMEEAEKMHNGFETLSPEETAVLVDFGLGLDGIGLAAQSANAQNACKRLNQRIAALEAELSKKGKLFESLGVLAGLSLALLVI
;
A
#
# COMPACT_ATOMS: atom_id res chain seq x y z
N MET A 1 23.29 36.47 -2.84
CA MET A 1 23.66 35.04 -2.94
C MET A 1 23.13 34.24 -1.74
N SER A 2 23.27 34.76 -0.52
CA SER A 2 22.84 34.14 0.75
C SER A 2 21.32 33.92 0.87
N ALA A 3 20.49 34.87 0.43
CA ALA A 3 19.03 34.72 0.47
C ALA A 3 18.50 33.58 -0.43
N LEU A 4 19.12 33.37 -1.60
CA LEU A 4 18.73 32.30 -2.53
C LEU A 4 19.16 30.93 -1.99
N LEU A 5 20.32 30.87 -1.33
CA LEU A 5 20.80 29.67 -0.65
C LEU A 5 19.93 29.31 0.57
N ALA A 6 19.53 30.31 1.37
CA ALA A 6 18.62 30.14 2.49
C ALA A 6 17.24 29.61 2.06
N ALA A 7 16.69 30.13 0.94
CA ALA A 7 15.43 29.64 0.38
C ALA A 7 15.53 28.18 -0.10
N VAL A 8 16.63 27.80 -0.77
CA VAL A 8 16.85 26.42 -1.22
C VAL A 8 16.96 25.45 -0.04
N LEU A 9 17.72 25.81 1.00
CA LEU A 9 17.86 25.01 2.21
C LEU A 9 16.53 24.83 2.95
N PHE A 10 15.76 25.91 3.10
CA PHE A 10 14.43 25.87 3.71
C PHE A 10 13.50 24.91 2.95
N CYS A 11 13.41 25.05 1.62
CA CYS A 11 12.58 24.21 0.78
C CYS A 11 13.00 22.72 0.85
N ALA A 12 14.31 22.43 0.86
CA ALA A 12 14.82 21.07 0.98
C ALA A 12 14.41 20.41 2.31
N CYS A 13 14.52 21.12 3.43
CA CYS A 13 14.15 20.60 4.75
C CYS A 13 12.64 20.36 4.89
N VAL A 14 11.82 21.28 4.38
CA VAL A 14 10.36 21.12 4.34
C VAL A 14 9.97 19.94 3.45
N PHE A 15 10.63 19.76 2.31
CA PHE A 15 10.39 18.63 1.41
C PHE A 15 10.72 17.29 2.07
N LEU A 16 11.87 17.19 2.74
CA LEU A 16 12.28 15.99 3.46
C LEU A 16 11.35 15.64 4.63
N GLY A 17 10.90 16.64 5.41
CA GLY A 17 9.93 16.43 6.49
C GLY A 17 8.58 15.93 5.97
N ASN A 18 8.08 16.51 4.87
CA ASN A 18 6.85 16.09 4.21
C ASN A 18 6.97 14.71 3.54
N GLY A 19 8.17 14.33 3.07
CA GLY A 19 8.42 13.04 2.42
C GLY A 19 8.07 11.84 3.29
N LYS A 20 8.48 11.84 4.57
CA LYS A 20 8.17 10.74 5.50
C LYS A 20 6.68 10.63 5.81
N ALA A 21 6.00 11.76 6.02
CA ALA A 21 4.55 11.77 6.22
C ALA A 21 3.80 11.30 4.95
N ARG A 22 4.30 11.67 3.76
CA ARG A 22 3.76 11.21 2.48
C ARG A 22 3.88 9.69 2.33
N VAL A 23 5.03 9.09 2.64
CA VAL A 23 5.22 7.63 2.58
C VAL A 23 4.21 6.91 3.48
N LEU A 24 4.04 7.36 4.72
CA LEU A 24 3.06 6.79 5.64
C LEU A 24 1.61 6.91 5.12
N ARG A 25 1.26 8.05 4.51
CA ARG A 25 -0.06 8.26 3.88
C ARG A 25 -0.27 7.33 2.69
N VAL A 26 0.73 7.20 1.82
CA VAL A 26 0.70 6.32 0.63
C VAL A 26 0.50 4.87 1.07
N ARG A 27 1.33 4.41 2.01
CA ARG A 27 1.26 3.08 2.61
C ARG A 27 -0.14 2.79 3.19
N ARG A 28 -0.68 3.69 4.01
CA ARG A 28 -2.04 3.55 4.57
C ARG A 28 -3.10 3.43 3.48
N GLN A 29 -3.05 4.31 2.48
CA GLN A 29 -4.01 4.30 1.37
C GLN A 29 -3.96 3.00 0.57
N THR A 30 -2.76 2.51 0.27
CA THR A 30 -2.56 1.24 -0.44
C THR A 30 -3.11 0.07 0.36
N LEU A 31 -2.83 -0.02 1.66
CA LEU A 31 -3.40 -1.08 2.51
C LEU A 31 -4.92 -0.99 2.64
N THR A 32 -5.48 0.21 2.72
CA THR A 32 -6.94 0.41 2.81
C THR A 32 -7.63 -0.05 1.53
N ALA A 33 -7.10 0.37 0.37
CA ALA A 33 -7.63 -0.06 -0.93
C ALA A 33 -7.54 -1.59 -1.10
N MET A 34 -6.41 -2.18 -0.70
CA MET A 34 -6.22 -3.63 -0.79
C MET A 34 -7.14 -4.40 0.16
N GLU A 35 -7.37 -3.89 1.38
CA GLU A 35 -8.32 -4.48 2.32
C GLU A 35 -9.75 -4.48 1.79
N ASP A 36 -10.18 -3.35 1.21
CA ASP A 36 -11.49 -3.22 0.56
C ASP A 36 -11.63 -4.19 -0.63
N ASP A 37 -10.59 -4.30 -1.47
CA ASP A 37 -10.62 -5.20 -2.63
C ASP A 37 -10.62 -6.68 -2.21
N ILE A 38 -9.85 -7.07 -1.20
CA ILE A 38 -9.87 -8.44 -0.66
C ILE A 38 -11.26 -8.78 -0.11
N ARG A 39 -11.88 -7.86 0.63
CA ARG A 39 -13.24 -8.05 1.16
C ARG A 39 -14.24 -8.23 0.02
N ARG A 40 -14.19 -7.36 -0.99
CA ARG A 40 -15.05 -7.46 -2.19
C ARG A 40 -14.83 -8.74 -2.96
N LEU A 41 -13.58 -9.19 -3.10
CA LEU A 41 -13.27 -10.45 -3.78
C LEU A 41 -13.91 -11.62 -3.04
N ALA A 42 -13.77 -11.68 -1.71
CA ALA A 42 -14.39 -12.72 -0.89
C ALA A 42 -15.92 -12.72 -1.00
N GLU A 43 -16.55 -11.55 -0.89
CA GLU A 43 -18.00 -11.40 -1.06
C GLU A 43 -18.46 -11.88 -2.45
N ARG A 44 -17.74 -11.50 -3.51
CA ARG A 44 -18.05 -11.90 -4.89
C ARG A 44 -17.91 -13.41 -5.09
N MET A 45 -16.87 -14.03 -4.51
CA MET A 45 -16.64 -15.48 -4.57
C MET A 45 -17.74 -16.27 -3.84
N GLU A 46 -18.27 -15.74 -2.73
CA GLU A 46 -19.38 -16.35 -2.00
C GLU A 46 -20.72 -16.25 -2.75
N LEU A 47 -20.98 -15.11 -3.39
CA LEU A 47 -22.25 -14.83 -4.07
C LEU A 47 -22.39 -15.53 -5.42
N ARG A 48 -21.29 -15.74 -6.15
CA ARG A 48 -21.33 -16.32 -7.49
C ARG A 48 -20.06 -17.13 -7.81
N PRO A 49 -20.19 -18.40 -8.25
CA PRO A 49 -19.07 -19.10 -8.85
C PRO A 49 -18.73 -18.47 -10.20
N ALA A 50 -17.57 -17.80 -10.28
CA ALA A 50 -17.00 -17.25 -11.50
C ALA A 50 -15.47 -17.27 -11.41
N PRO A 51 -14.76 -17.25 -12.56
CA PRO A 51 -13.30 -17.15 -12.57
C PRO A 51 -12.81 -15.89 -11.85
N ILE A 52 -11.71 -15.98 -11.10
CA ILE A 52 -11.13 -14.83 -10.36
C ILE A 52 -10.90 -13.64 -11.28
N ALA A 53 -10.44 -13.85 -12.51
CA ALA A 53 -10.23 -12.80 -13.52
C ALA A 53 -11.49 -11.94 -13.76
N VAL A 54 -12.69 -12.53 -13.68
CA VAL A 54 -13.97 -11.81 -13.79
C VAL A 54 -14.31 -11.10 -12.49
N LEU A 55 -13.99 -11.71 -11.35
CA LEU A 55 -14.32 -11.18 -10.03
C LEU A 55 -13.48 -9.96 -9.63
N ILE A 56 -12.30 -9.79 -10.20
CA ILE A 56 -11.39 -8.67 -9.89
C ILE A 56 -11.61 -7.45 -10.79
N MET A 57 -12.51 -7.52 -11.77
CA MET A 57 -12.82 -6.36 -12.61
C MET A 57 -13.40 -5.21 -11.77
N GLN A 58 -13.00 -3.98 -12.09
CA GLN A 58 -13.49 -2.75 -11.43
C GLN A 58 -13.11 -2.64 -9.95
N PHE A 59 -11.94 -3.13 -9.57
CA PHE A 59 -11.35 -2.86 -8.26
C PHE A 59 -10.82 -1.43 -8.15
N ALA A 60 -10.44 -1.01 -6.94
CA ALA A 60 -10.21 0.40 -6.64
C ALA A 60 -9.10 1.02 -7.54
N PRO A 61 -9.22 2.30 -7.96
CA PRO A 61 -8.22 2.94 -8.82
C PRO A 61 -6.79 2.94 -8.25
N ARG A 62 -6.65 2.81 -6.92
CA ARG A 62 -5.34 2.81 -6.26
C ARG A 62 -4.59 1.49 -6.40
N THR A 63 -5.31 0.40 -6.59
CA THR A 63 -4.83 -0.98 -6.70
C THR A 63 -5.09 -1.53 -8.09
N GLU A 64 -5.78 -0.78 -8.96
CA GLU A 64 -6.13 -1.13 -10.34
C GLU A 64 -4.93 -1.68 -11.11
N ALA A 65 -3.79 -0.99 -11.11
CA ALA A 65 -2.59 -1.47 -11.78
C ALA A 65 -2.12 -2.84 -11.27
N PHE A 66 -2.18 -3.10 -9.96
CA PHE A 66 -1.85 -4.44 -9.43
C PHE A 66 -2.83 -5.50 -9.93
N TRP A 67 -4.13 -5.19 -9.92
CA TRP A 67 -5.17 -6.12 -10.37
C TRP A 67 -5.19 -6.34 -11.87
N GLU A 68 -4.78 -5.35 -12.67
CA GLU A 68 -4.54 -5.48 -14.11
C GLU A 68 -3.38 -6.45 -14.37
N ILE A 69 -2.21 -6.25 -13.76
CA ILE A 69 -1.06 -7.15 -13.89
C ILE A 69 -1.46 -8.57 -13.48
N PHE A 70 -2.11 -8.72 -12.32
CA PHE A 70 -2.54 -10.03 -11.84
C PHE A 70 -3.56 -10.65 -12.79
N GLY A 71 -4.53 -9.88 -13.27
CA GLY A 71 -5.57 -10.31 -14.20
C GLY A 71 -5.03 -10.76 -15.56
N GLU A 72 -4.06 -10.05 -16.13
CA GLU A 72 -3.40 -10.42 -17.40
C GLU A 72 -2.64 -11.74 -17.29
N LYS A 73 -2.12 -12.06 -16.11
CA LYS A 73 -1.41 -13.31 -15.83
C LYS A 73 -2.36 -14.49 -15.62
N LEU A 74 -3.62 -14.24 -15.24
CA LEU A 74 -4.62 -15.30 -15.05
C LEU A 74 -4.98 -15.96 -16.39
N GLY A 75 -4.93 -17.30 -16.43
CA GLY A 75 -5.22 -18.10 -17.63
C GLY A 75 -4.00 -18.78 -18.24
N GLY A 76 -2.81 -18.54 -17.71
CA GLY A 76 -1.61 -19.35 -17.97
C GLY A 76 -1.59 -20.67 -17.19
N GLU A 77 -0.53 -21.46 -17.37
CA GLU A 77 -0.33 -22.75 -16.68
C GLU A 77 0.27 -22.61 -15.27
N ALA A 78 0.74 -21.41 -14.90
CA ALA A 78 1.39 -21.17 -13.62
C ALA A 78 0.39 -21.16 -12.45
N PRO A 79 0.79 -21.63 -11.25
CA PRO A 79 -0.03 -21.56 -10.05
C PRO A 79 -0.42 -20.11 -9.69
N ILE A 80 -1.65 -19.90 -9.19
CA ILE A 80 -2.12 -18.55 -8.80
C ILE A 80 -1.20 -17.91 -7.76
N THR A 81 -0.65 -18.72 -6.85
CA THR A 81 0.35 -18.27 -5.87
C THR A 81 1.60 -17.64 -6.48
N GLU A 82 2.09 -18.16 -7.62
CA GLU A 82 3.25 -17.61 -8.33
C GLU A 82 2.86 -16.32 -9.05
N LEU A 83 1.72 -16.34 -9.77
CA LEU A 83 1.20 -15.18 -10.48
C LEU A 83 0.95 -13.99 -9.54
N TRP A 84 0.47 -14.25 -8.33
CA TRP A 84 0.25 -13.23 -7.30
C TRP A 84 1.55 -12.56 -6.86
N LYS A 85 2.59 -13.36 -6.60
CA LYS A 85 3.90 -12.85 -6.18
C LYS A 85 4.53 -12.01 -7.29
N GLU A 86 4.49 -12.48 -8.53
CA GLU A 86 4.97 -11.71 -9.68
C GLU A 86 4.24 -10.37 -9.81
N ALA A 87 2.90 -10.36 -9.66
CA ALA A 87 2.12 -9.13 -9.72
C ALA A 87 2.50 -8.15 -8.60
N MET A 88 2.79 -8.65 -7.40
CA MET A 88 3.29 -7.81 -6.31
C MET A 88 4.68 -7.22 -6.60
N GLU A 89 5.61 -8.03 -7.10
CA GLU A 89 6.97 -7.56 -7.46
C GLU A 89 6.94 -6.51 -8.58
N GLU A 90 6.03 -6.68 -9.55
CA GLU A 90 5.86 -5.74 -10.65
C GLU A 90 5.18 -4.44 -10.19
N ALA A 91 4.16 -4.53 -9.33
CA ALA A 91 3.52 -3.37 -8.72
C ALA A 91 4.49 -2.55 -7.85
N GLU A 92 5.44 -3.21 -7.17
CA GLU A 92 6.54 -2.56 -6.44
C GLU A 92 7.47 -1.79 -7.38
N LYS A 93 7.90 -2.41 -8.50
CA LYS A 93 8.78 -1.78 -9.50
C LYS A 93 8.14 -0.57 -10.19
N MET A 94 6.81 -0.56 -10.33
CA MET A 94 6.06 0.54 -10.94
C MET A 94 5.72 1.70 -9.98
N HIS A 95 6.16 1.64 -8.72
CA HIS A 95 5.90 2.67 -7.71
C HIS A 95 4.40 2.93 -7.44
N ASN A 96 3.58 1.89 -7.43
CA ASN A 96 2.13 1.97 -7.21
C ASN A 96 1.73 1.99 -5.71
N GLY A 97 2.67 2.35 -4.83
CA GLY A 97 2.53 2.35 -3.37
C GLY A 97 2.95 1.04 -2.71
N PHE A 98 3.13 -0.04 -3.47
CA PHE A 98 3.62 -1.33 -2.97
C PHE A 98 5.07 -1.24 -2.47
N GLU A 99 5.88 -0.35 -3.05
CA GLU A 99 7.25 -0.02 -2.62
C GLU A 99 7.32 0.60 -1.23
N THR A 100 6.19 1.07 -0.69
CA THR A 100 6.13 1.67 0.65
C THR A 100 5.74 0.68 1.75
N LEU A 101 5.37 -0.56 1.38
CA LEU A 101 4.93 -1.56 2.33
C LEU A 101 6.11 -2.07 3.17
N SER A 102 5.82 -2.36 4.43
CA SER A 102 6.78 -3.07 5.29
C SER A 102 6.80 -4.57 4.99
N PRO A 103 7.87 -5.29 5.35
CA PRO A 103 7.94 -6.75 5.19
C PRO A 103 6.77 -7.48 5.85
N GLU A 104 6.27 -6.96 6.97
CA GLU A 104 5.15 -7.56 7.70
C GLU A 104 3.82 -7.43 6.94
N GLU A 105 3.61 -6.32 6.23
CA GLU A 105 2.42 -6.08 5.41
C GLU A 105 2.49 -6.83 4.09
N THR A 106 3.65 -6.83 3.45
CA THR A 106 3.93 -7.66 2.29
C THR A 106 3.65 -9.12 2.60
N ALA A 107 4.08 -9.62 3.77
CA ALA A 107 3.78 -10.97 4.21
C ALA A 107 2.26 -11.23 4.36
N VAL A 108 1.47 -10.27 4.86
CA VAL A 108 0.00 -10.42 4.93
C VAL A 108 -0.60 -10.61 3.53
N LEU A 109 -0.16 -9.82 2.56
CA LEU A 109 -0.66 -9.89 1.18
C LEU A 109 -0.20 -11.16 0.46
N VAL A 110 1.03 -11.61 0.71
CA VAL A 110 1.54 -12.89 0.20
C VAL A 110 0.75 -14.06 0.81
N ASP A 111 0.55 -14.07 2.12
CA ASP A 111 -0.23 -15.12 2.81
C ASP A 111 -1.65 -15.20 2.24
N PHE A 112 -2.27 -14.05 1.95
CA PHE A 112 -3.57 -14.00 1.28
C PHE A 112 -3.53 -14.65 -0.10
N GLY A 113 -2.57 -14.27 -0.95
CA GLY A 113 -2.39 -14.87 -2.28
C GLY A 113 -2.16 -16.38 -2.23
N LEU A 114 -1.42 -16.87 -1.22
CA LEU A 114 -1.21 -18.30 -1.00
C LEU A 114 -2.52 -19.05 -0.72
N GLY A 115 -3.45 -18.42 0.01
CA GLY A 115 -4.74 -19.03 0.34
C GLY A 115 -5.78 -18.99 -0.77
N LEU A 116 -5.51 -18.35 -1.92
CA LEU A 116 -6.40 -18.38 -3.09
C LEU A 116 -6.46 -19.77 -3.74
N ASP A 117 -5.34 -20.52 -3.73
CA ASP A 117 -5.27 -21.91 -4.18
C ASP A 117 -5.90 -22.91 -3.19
N GLY A 118 -6.46 -22.42 -2.07
CA GLY A 118 -7.11 -23.24 -1.06
C GLY A 118 -8.36 -23.97 -1.58
N ILE A 119 -8.51 -25.24 -1.21
CA ILE A 119 -9.66 -26.06 -1.62
C ILE A 119 -10.88 -25.69 -0.78
N GLY A 120 -11.82 -24.97 -1.40
CA GLY A 120 -13.17 -24.72 -0.87
C GLY A 120 -13.42 -23.30 -0.40
N LEU A 121 -14.64 -22.82 -0.64
CA LEU A 121 -15.07 -21.45 -0.33
C LEU A 121 -14.88 -21.06 1.15
N ALA A 122 -15.09 -22.00 2.07
CA ALA A 122 -14.91 -21.75 3.51
C ALA A 122 -13.45 -21.43 3.87
N ALA A 123 -12.48 -22.13 3.24
CA ALA A 123 -11.06 -21.88 3.46
C ALA A 123 -10.63 -20.55 2.85
N GLN A 124 -11.10 -20.25 1.64
CA GLN A 124 -10.83 -18.97 0.95
C GLN A 124 -11.44 -17.78 1.72
N SER A 125 -12.67 -17.92 2.24
CA SER A 125 -13.33 -16.90 3.07
C SER A 125 -12.59 -16.68 4.40
N ALA A 126 -12.19 -17.75 5.09
CA ALA A 126 -11.39 -17.64 6.32
C ALA A 126 -10.03 -16.98 6.07
N ASN A 127 -9.39 -17.28 4.94
CA ASN A 127 -8.15 -16.62 4.51
C ASN A 127 -8.35 -15.11 4.29
N ALA A 128 -9.39 -14.72 3.53
CA ALA A 128 -9.72 -13.32 3.31
C ALA A 128 -10.03 -12.57 4.62
N GLN A 129 -10.83 -13.17 5.51
CA GLN A 129 -11.15 -12.58 6.82
C GLN A 129 -9.90 -12.38 7.67
N ASN A 130 -8.98 -13.34 7.68
CA ASN A 130 -7.72 -13.22 8.42
C ASN A 130 -6.82 -12.12 7.82
N ALA A 131 -6.72 -12.04 6.50
CA ALA A 131 -5.99 -10.99 5.81
C ALA A 131 -6.58 -9.61 6.15
N CYS A 132 -7.89 -9.41 5.98
CA CYS A 132 -8.59 -8.17 6.33
C CYS A 132 -8.37 -7.79 7.81
N LYS A 133 -8.44 -8.75 8.74
CA LYS A 133 -8.19 -8.49 10.16
C LYS A 133 -6.78 -7.96 10.40
N ARG A 134 -5.76 -8.59 9.81
CA ARG A 134 -4.35 -8.18 9.94
C ARG A 134 -4.10 -6.82 9.28
N LEU A 135 -4.68 -6.58 8.10
CA LEU A 135 -4.59 -5.30 7.39
C LEU A 135 -5.23 -4.17 8.21
N ASN A 136 -6.43 -4.37 8.75
CA ASN A 136 -7.10 -3.39 9.60
C ASN A 136 -6.29 -3.03 10.85
N GLN A 137 -5.64 -4.00 11.49
CA GLN A 137 -4.72 -3.74 12.62
C GLN A 137 -3.54 -2.86 12.19
N ARG A 138 -2.96 -3.10 11.01
CA ARG A 138 -1.86 -2.29 10.46
C ARG A 138 -2.32 -0.90 10.06
N ILE A 139 -3.48 -0.77 9.42
CA ILE A 139 -4.08 0.51 9.07
C ILE A 139 -4.29 1.36 10.34
N ALA A 140 -4.90 0.79 11.38
CA ALA A 140 -5.11 1.50 12.65
C ALA A 140 -3.79 1.93 13.31
N ALA A 141 -2.76 1.08 13.26
CA ALA A 141 -1.43 1.42 13.76
C ALA A 141 -0.79 2.57 12.96
N LEU A 142 -0.91 2.57 11.63
CA LEU A 142 -0.44 3.64 10.77
C LEU A 142 -1.20 4.96 11.00
N GLU A 143 -2.50 4.90 11.29
CA GLU A 143 -3.28 6.08 11.65
C GLU A 143 -2.87 6.66 13.00
N ALA A 144 -2.60 5.82 13.99
CA ALA A 144 -2.02 6.24 15.26
C ALA A 144 -0.62 6.85 15.07
N GLU A 145 0.19 6.30 14.16
CA GLU A 145 1.50 6.85 13.83
C GLU A 145 1.41 8.18 13.07
N LEU A 146 0.51 8.30 12.09
CA LEU A 146 0.28 9.53 11.34
C LEU A 146 -0.25 10.65 12.22
N SER A 147 -1.17 10.34 13.14
CA SER A 147 -1.71 11.34 14.08
C SER A 147 -0.66 11.84 15.06
N LYS A 148 0.22 10.96 15.57
CA LYS A 148 1.30 11.33 16.50
C LYS A 148 2.50 11.97 15.81
N LYS A 149 2.98 11.38 14.73
CA LYS A 149 4.25 11.73 14.09
C LYS A 149 4.11 12.57 12.81
N GLY A 150 2.97 12.52 12.12
CA GLY A 150 2.77 13.27 10.87
C GLY A 150 2.96 14.78 11.06
N LYS A 151 2.24 15.36 12.03
CA LYS A 151 2.39 16.78 12.39
C LYS A 151 3.80 17.11 12.90
N LEU A 152 4.42 16.18 13.64
CA LEU A 152 5.79 16.35 14.13
C LEU A 152 6.80 16.41 12.98
N PHE A 153 6.73 15.50 12.01
CA PHE A 153 7.62 15.49 10.84
C PHE A 153 7.45 16.76 9.99
N GLU A 154 6.21 17.21 9.80
CA GLU A 154 5.91 18.47 9.12
C GLU A 154 6.50 19.67 9.87
N SER A 155 6.28 19.74 11.20
CA SER A 155 6.83 20.83 12.03
C SER A 155 8.35 20.82 12.12
N LEU A 156 8.99 19.66 12.18
CA LEU A 156 10.45 19.51 12.24
C LEU A 156 11.09 19.94 10.94
N GLY A 157 10.49 19.59 9.79
CA GLY A 157 10.96 20.04 8.47
C GLY A 157 10.93 21.56 8.34
N VAL A 158 9.85 22.19 8.82
CA VAL A 158 9.71 23.66 8.83
C VAL A 158 10.72 24.30 9.80
N LEU A 159 10.81 23.82 11.04
CA LEU A 159 11.72 24.40 12.05
C LEU A 159 13.19 24.25 11.68
N ALA A 160 13.60 23.09 11.15
CA ALA A 160 14.96 22.86 10.67
C ALA A 160 15.30 23.70 9.43
N GLY A 161 14.33 23.87 8.52
CA GLY A 161 14.49 24.78 7.38
C GLY A 161 14.67 26.22 7.84
N LEU A 162 13.87 26.66 8.82
CA LEU A 162 13.87 28.03 9.33
C LEU A 162 15.17 28.34 10.08
N SER A 163 15.68 27.41 10.88
CA SER A 163 16.97 27.56 11.57
C SER A 163 18.15 27.60 10.60
N LEU A 164 18.19 26.73 9.59
CA LEU A 164 19.24 26.75 8.56
C LEU A 164 19.16 28.00 7.69
N ALA A 165 17.96 28.47 7.35
CA ALA A 165 17.80 29.72 6.61
C ALA A 165 18.35 30.92 7.41
N LEU A 166 18.06 31.00 8.71
CA LEU A 166 18.57 32.06 9.58
C LEU A 166 20.10 32.04 9.75
N LEU A 167 20.74 30.87 9.68
CA LEU A 167 22.20 30.74 9.79
C LEU A 167 22.96 31.22 8.55
N VAL A 168 22.28 31.33 7.40
CA VAL A 168 22.91 31.66 6.11
C VAL A 168 22.39 32.99 5.53
N ILE A 169 21.50 33.68 6.26
CA ILE A 169 21.14 35.08 6.04
C ILE A 169 22.22 35.97 6.65
#